data_AF-A0A3N1VEV3-F1
#
_entry.id   AF-A0A3N1VEV3-F1
#
_cell.length_a   1.000
_cell.length_b   1.000
_cell.length_c   1.000
_cell.angle_alpha   90.00
_cell.angle_beta   90.00
_cell.angle_gamma   90.00
#
_symmetry.space_group_name_H-M   'P 1'
#
loop_
_entity.id
_entity.type
_entity.pdbx_description
1 polymer ?
#
loop_
_entity_poly.entity_id
_entity_poly.type
_entity_poly.pdbx_seq_one_letter_code
_entity_poly.pdbx_strand_id
1 'polypeptide(L)'
;MNSLLWPPPALGVVYAGGLQLGAYALERQGRAERERVLRGCSTNVDNLAAGRWETLLSSAFVVEEPMPLPYALLLVAVLGYAEYAYGAWWTVGVFLFGHATATLLVFGALRGTADAPTRRALDVGASYGFNAVLGALTSALPRGPVRTAARVGLLALAAGPVLKRERTFTDAGHLAALGIGVGLSLALDYLSGTKHLKIG
;
A
#
# COMPACT_ATOMS: atom_id res chain seq x y z
N MET A 1 -3.91 38.79 1.13
CA MET A 1 -4.15 37.66 0.19
C MET A 1 -2.93 36.76 0.23
N ASN A 2 -2.85 35.86 1.20
CA ASN A 2 -1.81 34.82 1.21
C ASN A 2 -2.38 33.63 0.43
N SER A 3 -2.11 33.59 -0.87
CA SER A 3 -2.19 32.35 -1.63
C SER A 3 -1.16 31.40 -1.02
N LEU A 4 -1.63 30.58 -0.07
CA LEU A 4 -0.93 29.41 0.41
C LEU A 4 -0.78 28.49 -0.81
N LEU A 5 0.28 28.69 -1.60
CA LEU A 5 0.74 27.74 -2.58
C LEU A 5 1.00 26.47 -1.79
N TRP A 6 0.05 25.53 -1.84
CA TRP A 6 0.31 24.18 -1.43
C TRP A 6 1.56 23.74 -2.18
N PRO A 7 2.64 23.31 -1.50
CA PRO A 7 3.81 22.83 -2.21
C PRO A 7 3.36 21.73 -3.17
N PRO A 8 3.92 21.66 -4.39
CA PRO A 8 3.58 20.60 -5.31
C PRO A 8 3.79 19.25 -4.62
N PRO A 9 2.95 18.24 -4.90
CA PRO A 9 3.07 16.91 -4.30
C PRO A 9 4.46 16.34 -4.62
N ALA A 10 5.35 16.41 -3.63
CA ALA A 10 6.75 16.07 -3.78
C ALA A 10 7.09 14.76 -3.06
N LEU A 11 6.32 14.37 -2.06
CA LEU A 11 6.68 13.25 -1.20
C LEU A 11 6.55 11.92 -1.94
N GLY A 12 5.48 11.72 -2.71
CA GLY A 12 5.27 10.55 -3.54
C GLY A 12 6.34 10.40 -4.64
N VAL A 13 6.79 11.51 -5.22
CA VAL A 13 7.88 11.53 -6.21
C VAL A 13 9.20 11.14 -5.54
N VAL A 14 9.54 11.76 -4.41
CA VAL A 14 10.76 11.46 -3.66
C VAL A 14 10.76 10.01 -3.19
N TYR A 15 9.63 9.51 -2.70
CA TYR A 15 9.46 8.14 -2.26
C TYR A 15 9.64 7.14 -3.41
N ALA A 16 8.90 7.30 -4.51
CA ALA A 16 9.02 6.41 -5.66
C ALA A 16 10.43 6.44 -6.29
N GLY A 17 11.03 7.63 -6.39
CA GLY A 17 12.41 7.80 -6.83
C GLY A 17 13.41 7.12 -5.90
N GLY A 18 13.23 7.25 -4.58
CA GLY A 18 14.04 6.58 -3.56
C GLY A 18 13.96 5.06 -3.66
N LEU A 19 12.76 4.50 -3.84
CA LEU A 19 12.57 3.07 -4.09
C LEU A 19 13.31 2.61 -5.34
N GLN A 20 13.17 3.34 -6.44
CA GLN A 20 13.80 2.98 -7.72
C GLN A 20 15.33 3.03 -7.62
N LEU A 21 15.88 4.08 -7.00
CA LEU A 21 17.32 4.20 -6.76
C LEU A 21 17.84 3.09 -5.84
N GLY A 22 17.10 2.78 -4.78
CA GLY A 22 17.42 1.68 -3.87
C GLY A 22 17.42 0.33 -4.59
N ALA A 23 16.43 0.08 -5.45
CA ALA A 23 16.35 -1.13 -6.27
C ALA A 23 17.56 -1.27 -7.20
N TYR A 24 17.90 -0.22 -7.94
CA TYR A 24 19.08 -0.22 -8.82
C TYR A 24 20.39 -0.35 -8.04
N ALA A 25 20.48 0.21 -6.84
CA ALA A 25 21.65 0.04 -5.98
C ALA A 25 21.79 -1.41 -5.49
N LEU A 26 20.68 -2.09 -5.17
CA LEU A 26 20.67 -3.50 -4.79
C LEU A 26 21.00 -4.44 -5.95
N GLU A 27 20.57 -4.13 -7.18
CA GLU A 27 20.94 -4.90 -8.37
C GLU A 27 22.44 -4.90 -8.65
N ARG A 28 23.14 -3.83 -8.26
CA ARG A 28 24.60 -3.73 -8.38
C ARG A 28 25.35 -4.57 -7.35
N GLN A 29 24.66 -5.11 -6.33
CA GLN A 29 25.27 -5.95 -5.32
C GLN A 29 25.32 -7.43 -5.76
N GLY A 30 26.18 -8.22 -5.12
CA GLY A 30 26.17 -9.67 -5.30
C GLY A 30 24.83 -10.28 -4.86
N ARG A 31 24.39 -11.37 -5.51
CA ARG A 31 23.09 -12.03 -5.23
C ARG A 31 22.87 -12.33 -3.73
N ALA A 32 23.90 -12.81 -3.04
CA ALA A 32 23.83 -13.12 -1.61
C ALA A 32 23.63 -11.87 -0.74
N GLU A 33 24.22 -10.73 -1.11
CA GLU A 33 24.06 -9.46 -0.40
C GLU A 33 22.64 -8.92 -0.61
N ARG A 34 22.18 -8.86 -1.87
CA ARG A 34 20.82 -8.45 -2.22
C ARG A 34 19.80 -9.29 -1.44
N GLU A 35 19.94 -10.60 -1.46
CA GLU A 35 19.03 -11.49 -0.75
C GLU A 35 19.07 -11.26 0.77
N ARG A 36 20.25 -11.03 1.35
CA ARG A 36 20.38 -10.72 2.79
C ARG A 36 19.63 -9.44 3.16
N VAL A 37 19.80 -8.37 2.37
CA VAL A 37 19.09 -7.09 2.60
C VAL A 37 17.58 -7.27 2.47
N LEU A 38 17.12 -7.90 1.38
CA LEU A 38 15.70 -8.14 1.15
C LEU A 38 15.07 -8.99 2.26
N ARG A 39 15.73 -10.07 2.68
CA ARG A 39 15.28 -10.92 3.80
C ARG A 39 15.30 -10.17 5.13
N GLY A 40 16.26 -9.27 5.34
CA GLY A 40 16.35 -8.44 6.54
C GLY A 40 15.18 -7.46 6.65
N CYS A 41 14.74 -6.89 5.53
CA CYS A 41 13.65 -5.90 5.50
C CYS A 41 12.24 -6.50 5.31
N SER A 42 12.14 -7.78 4.94
CA SER A 42 10.90 -8.46 4.58
C SER A 42 9.94 -8.66 5.76
N THR A 43 8.65 -8.50 5.51
CA THR A 43 7.56 -8.82 6.45
C THR A 43 7.10 -10.28 6.38
N ASN A 44 8.00 -11.18 5.98
CA ASN A 44 7.71 -12.60 5.95
C ASN A 44 7.31 -13.16 7.33
N VAL A 45 6.66 -14.32 7.32
CA VAL A 45 6.07 -14.91 8.53
C VAL A 45 7.14 -15.21 9.57
N ASP A 46 8.29 -15.74 9.17
CA ASP A 46 9.37 -16.04 10.10
C ASP A 46 9.94 -14.78 10.76
N ASN A 47 9.96 -13.65 10.04
CA ASN A 47 10.43 -12.38 10.55
C ASN A 47 9.52 -11.82 11.63
N LEU A 48 8.23 -11.73 11.32
CA LEU A 48 7.23 -11.21 12.26
C LEU A 48 7.04 -12.16 13.45
N ALA A 49 7.10 -13.47 13.24
CA ALA A 49 7.04 -14.46 14.33
C ALA A 49 8.26 -14.37 15.27
N ALA A 50 9.42 -13.97 14.75
CA ALA A 50 10.61 -13.70 15.56
C ALA A 50 10.61 -12.32 16.25
N GLY A 51 9.52 -11.55 16.14
CA GLY A 51 9.36 -10.26 16.79
C GLY A 51 10.02 -9.08 16.05
N ARG A 52 10.39 -9.25 14.78
CA ARG A 52 10.99 -8.19 13.94
C ARG A 52 9.94 -7.22 13.40
N TRP A 53 9.23 -6.53 14.29
CA TRP A 53 8.13 -5.63 13.93
C TRP A 53 8.57 -4.38 13.19
N GLU A 54 9.85 -3.99 13.30
CA GLU A 54 10.46 -2.92 12.51
C GLU A 54 10.35 -3.17 11.00
N THR A 55 10.23 -4.45 10.59
CA THR A 55 10.04 -4.84 9.19
C THR A 55 8.74 -4.30 8.61
N LEU A 56 7.71 -4.05 9.43
CA LEU A 56 6.47 -3.41 8.99
C LEU A 56 6.73 -2.04 8.35
N LEU A 57 7.74 -1.32 8.83
CA LEU A 57 8.14 -0.04 8.23
C LEU A 57 9.17 -0.26 7.12
N SER A 58 10.26 -1.00 7.39
CA SER A 58 11.36 -1.12 6.42
C SER A 58 10.95 -1.80 5.13
N SER A 59 9.99 -2.75 5.17
CA SER A 59 9.52 -3.46 3.97
C SER A 59 8.87 -2.50 2.98
N ALA A 60 8.26 -1.41 3.45
CA ALA A 60 7.70 -0.40 2.57
C ALA A 60 8.76 0.43 1.83
N PHE A 61 10.02 0.45 2.27
CA PHE A 61 11.09 1.25 1.67
C PHE A 61 12.07 0.44 0.81
N VAL A 62 11.81 -0.85 0.63
CA VAL A 62 12.66 -1.74 -0.17
C VAL A 62 11.78 -2.47 -1.18
N VAL A 63 12.24 -2.56 -2.42
CA VAL A 63 11.59 -3.37 -3.46
C VAL A 63 12.57 -4.43 -3.93
N GLU A 64 12.04 -5.60 -4.28
CA GLU A 64 12.86 -6.72 -4.74
C GLU A 64 13.60 -6.38 -6.04
N GLU A 65 12.89 -5.78 -6.98
CA GLU A 65 13.39 -5.41 -8.31
C GLU A 65 12.99 -3.97 -8.65
N PRO A 66 13.74 -3.30 -9.54
CA PRO A 66 13.33 -2.02 -10.08
C PRO A 66 11.93 -2.11 -10.65
N MET A 67 11.08 -1.16 -10.27
CA MET A 67 9.69 -1.17 -10.70
C MET A 67 9.62 -0.93 -12.21
N PRO A 68 8.73 -1.64 -12.93
CA PRO A 68 8.39 -1.27 -14.30
C PRO A 68 7.90 0.17 -14.36
N LEU A 69 8.32 0.92 -15.39
CA LEU A 69 7.98 2.33 -15.55
C LEU A 69 6.47 2.62 -15.40
N PRO A 70 5.53 1.82 -15.96
CA PRO A 70 4.11 2.07 -15.77
C PRO A 70 3.67 2.00 -14.31
N TYR A 71 4.22 1.07 -13.53
CA TYR A 71 3.91 0.94 -12.10
C TYR A 71 4.49 2.11 -11.30
N ALA A 72 5.73 2.51 -11.58
CA ALA A 72 6.36 3.66 -10.92
C ALA A 72 5.58 4.97 -11.18
N LEU A 73 5.14 5.20 -12.43
CA LEU A 73 4.31 6.36 -12.78
C LEU A 73 2.95 6.31 -12.10
N LEU A 74 2.33 5.13 -12.03
CA LEU A 74 1.05 4.95 -11.35
C LEU A 74 1.17 5.19 -9.84
N LEU A 75 2.24 4.70 -9.22
CA LEU A 75 2.55 4.95 -7.80
C LEU A 75 2.67 6.45 -7.54
N VAL A 76 3.45 7.16 -8.36
CA VAL A 76 3.58 8.62 -8.27
C VAL A 76 2.24 9.32 -8.47
N ALA A 77 1.45 8.91 -9.46
CA ALA A 77 0.15 9.52 -9.74
C ALA A 77 -0.83 9.34 -8.57
N VAL A 78 -0.91 8.14 -8.00
CA VAL A 78 -1.81 7.84 -6.88
C VAL A 78 -1.38 8.59 -5.62
N LEU A 79 -0.11 8.50 -5.22
CA LEU A 79 0.38 9.18 -4.02
C LEU A 79 0.34 10.69 -4.20
N GLY A 80 0.75 11.20 -5.36
CA GLY A 80 0.73 12.62 -5.66
C GLY A 80 -0.68 13.20 -5.71
N TYR A 81 -1.66 12.48 -6.26
CA TYR A 81 -3.05 12.90 -6.22
C TYR A 81 -3.63 12.86 -4.80
N ALA A 82 -3.28 11.86 -3.99
CA ALA A 82 -3.67 11.82 -2.58
C ALA A 82 -3.08 12.99 -1.78
N GLU A 83 -1.80 13.30 -1.99
CA GLU A 83 -1.14 14.47 -1.40
C GLU A 83 -1.80 15.78 -1.83
N TYR A 84 -2.20 15.88 -3.09
CA TYR A 84 -2.91 17.04 -3.60
C TYR A 84 -4.32 17.18 -3.01
N ALA A 85 -5.08 16.09 -2.94
CA ALA A 85 -6.48 16.10 -2.52
C ALA A 85 -6.68 16.19 -1.00
N TYR A 86 -5.82 15.52 -0.22
CA TYR A 86 -5.98 15.34 1.23
C TYR A 86 -4.75 15.75 2.06
N GLY A 87 -3.62 16.01 1.41
CA GLY A 87 -2.38 16.43 2.04
C GLY A 87 -1.42 15.30 2.40
N ALA A 88 -0.14 15.63 2.51
CA ALA A 88 0.94 14.65 2.66
C ALA A 88 0.82 13.78 3.92
N TRP A 89 0.49 14.37 5.06
CA TRP A 89 0.35 13.60 6.31
C TRP A 89 -0.83 12.63 6.26
N TRP A 90 -1.91 12.99 5.58
CA TRP A 90 -3.03 12.07 5.34
C TRP A 90 -2.58 10.90 4.46
N THR A 91 -1.89 11.19 3.35
CA THR A 91 -1.37 10.14 2.45
C THR A 91 -0.43 9.19 3.17
N VAL A 92 0.53 9.72 3.94
CA VAL A 92 1.45 8.91 4.76
C VAL A 92 0.70 8.06 5.79
N GLY A 93 -0.27 8.65 6.48
CA GLY A 93 -1.08 7.96 7.48
C GLY A 93 -1.85 6.78 6.89
N VAL A 94 -2.57 7.00 5.77
CA VAL A 94 -3.32 5.94 5.07
C VAL A 94 -2.39 4.87 4.52
N PHE A 95 -1.28 5.29 3.91
CA PHE A 95 -0.29 4.38 3.34
C PHE A 95 0.28 3.45 4.42
N LEU A 96 0.81 4.00 5.51
CA LEU A 96 1.45 3.22 6.57
C LEU A 96 0.44 2.36 7.33
N PHE A 97 -0.74 2.91 7.65
CA PHE A 97 -1.80 2.16 8.33
C PHE A 97 -2.28 0.99 7.47
N GLY A 98 -2.56 1.23 6.19
CA GLY A 98 -3.02 0.21 5.26
C GLY A 98 -1.97 -0.87 5.02
N HIS A 99 -0.71 -0.46 4.83
CA HIS A 99 0.43 -1.36 4.69
C HIS A 99 0.56 -2.28 5.92
N ALA A 100 0.72 -1.70 7.11
CA ALA A 100 0.93 -2.46 8.33
C ALA A 100 -0.28 -3.37 8.66
N THR A 101 -1.51 -2.86 8.51
CA THR A 101 -2.72 -3.64 8.80
C THR A 101 -2.87 -4.81 7.83
N ALA A 102 -2.66 -4.60 6.53
CA ALA A 102 -2.72 -5.68 5.53
C ALA A 102 -1.65 -6.74 5.80
N THR A 103 -0.41 -6.32 6.09
CA THR A 103 0.67 -7.23 6.47
C THR A 103 0.32 -8.05 7.70
N LEU A 104 -0.23 -7.44 8.75
CA LEU A 104 -0.62 -8.15 9.96
C LEU A 104 -1.77 -9.13 9.74
N LEU A 105 -2.71 -8.81 8.86
CA LEU A 105 -3.79 -9.73 8.47
C LEU A 105 -3.23 -10.95 7.73
N VAL A 106 -2.35 -10.73 6.74
CA VAL A 106 -1.68 -11.81 5.99
C VAL A 106 -0.85 -12.67 6.95
N PHE A 107 -0.06 -12.05 7.82
CA PHE A 107 0.70 -12.75 8.85
C PHE A 107 -0.21 -13.60 9.75
N GLY A 108 -1.29 -13.03 10.26
CA GLY A 108 -2.26 -13.74 11.11
C GLY A 108 -2.87 -14.96 10.42
N ALA A 109 -3.17 -14.86 9.13
CA ALA A 109 -3.69 -15.96 8.32
C ALA A 109 -2.64 -17.07 8.11
N LEU A 110 -1.37 -16.71 7.91
CA LEU A 110 -0.30 -17.64 7.53
C LEU A 110 0.46 -18.25 8.72
N ARG A 111 0.53 -17.57 9.87
CA ARG A 111 1.45 -17.92 10.97
C ARG A 111 1.37 -19.37 11.46
N GLY A 112 0.21 -20.01 11.32
CA GLY A 112 -0.04 -21.40 11.73
C GLY A 112 -0.46 -22.35 10.59
N THR A 113 -0.48 -21.88 9.34
CA THR A 113 -1.01 -22.65 8.19
C THR A 113 -0.02 -22.74 7.03
N ALA A 114 0.95 -21.81 6.96
CA ALA A 114 1.93 -21.74 5.89
C ALA A 114 3.03 -22.79 6.02
N ASP A 115 3.41 -23.38 4.89
CA ASP A 115 4.56 -24.25 4.74
C ASP A 115 5.88 -23.47 4.79
N ALA A 116 6.99 -24.18 4.97
CA ALA A 116 8.30 -23.57 5.19
C ALA A 116 8.79 -22.66 4.03
N PRO A 117 8.49 -22.93 2.75
CA PRO A 117 8.73 -21.99 1.66
C PRO A 117 7.90 -20.71 1.77
N THR A 118 6.59 -20.81 1.97
CA THR A 118 5.69 -19.63 2.06
C THR A 118 6.04 -18.75 3.24
N ARG A 119 6.41 -19.36 4.38
CA ARG A 119 6.83 -18.60 5.57
C ARG A 119 8.07 -17.73 5.36
N ARG A 120 8.94 -18.13 4.42
CA ARG A 120 10.22 -17.47 4.12
C ARG A 120 10.20 -16.68 2.81
N ALA A 121 9.07 -16.66 2.12
CA ALA A 121 8.88 -15.89 0.90
C ALA A 121 9.07 -14.40 1.19
N LEU A 122 9.68 -13.68 0.26
CA LEU A 122 9.92 -12.25 0.41
C LEU A 122 8.57 -11.50 0.33
N ASP A 123 8.38 -10.55 1.25
CA ASP A 123 7.25 -9.64 1.29
C ASP A 123 7.81 -8.25 1.55
N VAL A 124 8.18 -7.58 0.47
CA VAL A 124 8.74 -6.22 0.48
C VAL A 124 8.08 -5.40 -0.63
N GLY A 125 8.02 -4.10 -0.43
CA GLY A 125 7.57 -3.13 -1.42
C GLY A 125 6.44 -2.25 -0.94
N ALA A 126 6.14 -1.25 -1.77
CA ALA A 126 5.12 -0.25 -1.52
C ALA A 126 3.68 -0.74 -1.74
N SER A 127 3.51 -1.96 -2.22
CA SER A 127 2.30 -2.37 -2.92
C SER A 127 1.05 -2.41 -2.02
N TYR A 128 1.19 -2.76 -0.73
CA TYR A 128 0.06 -2.74 0.20
C TYR A 128 -0.34 -1.30 0.52
N GLY A 129 0.61 -0.45 0.90
CA GLY A 129 0.34 0.97 1.13
C GLY A 129 -0.26 1.68 -0.10
N PHE A 130 0.25 1.38 -1.31
CA PHE A 130 -0.31 1.87 -2.57
C PHE A 130 -1.79 1.48 -2.74
N ASN A 131 -2.12 0.20 -2.57
CA ASN A 131 -3.49 -0.29 -2.72
C ASN A 131 -4.43 0.33 -1.66
N ALA A 132 -3.94 0.54 -0.43
CA ALA A 132 -4.70 1.22 0.61
C ALA A 132 -5.00 2.69 0.25
N VAL A 133 -4.01 3.43 -0.24
CA VAL A 133 -4.22 4.82 -0.70
C VAL A 133 -5.18 4.86 -1.89
N LEU A 134 -5.02 3.95 -2.87
CA LEU A 134 -5.92 3.85 -4.02
C LEU A 134 -7.38 3.59 -3.60
N GLY A 135 -7.60 2.69 -2.65
CA GLY A 135 -8.93 2.42 -2.09
C GLY A 135 -9.51 3.62 -1.34
N ALA A 136 -8.68 4.29 -0.54
CA ALA A 136 -9.08 5.48 0.23
C ALA A 136 -9.44 6.67 -0.67
N LEU A 137 -8.70 6.86 -1.76
CA LEU A 137 -8.93 7.91 -2.76
C LEU A 137 -10.31 7.84 -3.44
N THR A 138 -10.98 6.69 -3.40
CA THR A 138 -12.37 6.60 -3.90
C THR A 138 -13.31 7.58 -3.19
N SER A 139 -12.98 8.06 -1.98
CA SER A 139 -13.74 9.09 -1.27
C SER A 139 -13.70 10.46 -1.97
N ALA A 140 -12.67 10.73 -2.78
CA ALA A 140 -12.54 11.96 -3.56
C ALA A 140 -13.48 11.99 -4.78
N LEU A 141 -14.02 10.84 -5.19
CA LEU A 141 -14.96 10.77 -6.31
C LEU A 141 -16.33 11.36 -5.92
N PRO A 142 -17.08 11.93 -6.88
CA PRO A 142 -18.43 12.43 -6.64
C PRO A 142 -19.32 11.37 -5.98
N ARG A 143 -20.12 11.79 -5.00
CA ARG A 143 -21.08 10.89 -4.33
C ARG A 143 -22.07 10.34 -5.36
N GLY A 144 -22.34 9.03 -5.29
CA GLY A 144 -23.32 8.37 -6.13
C GLY A 144 -22.80 7.10 -6.83
N PRO A 145 -23.39 6.73 -7.98
CA PRO A 145 -23.13 5.44 -8.63
C PRO A 145 -21.69 5.32 -9.14
N VAL A 146 -21.09 6.40 -9.64
CA VAL A 146 -19.70 6.39 -10.17
C VAL A 146 -18.70 5.94 -9.11
N ARG A 147 -18.80 6.50 -7.90
CA ARG A 147 -17.92 6.13 -6.78
C ARG A 147 -18.14 4.69 -6.33
N THR A 148 -19.40 4.25 -6.28
CA THR A 148 -19.73 2.86 -5.92
C THR A 148 -19.19 1.89 -6.96
N ALA A 149 -19.36 2.19 -8.24
CA ALA A 149 -18.81 1.42 -9.34
C ALA A 149 -17.28 1.38 -9.30
N ALA A 150 -16.61 2.49 -8.98
CA ALA A 150 -15.16 2.54 -8.82
C ALA A 150 -14.68 1.62 -7.68
N ARG A 151 -15.33 1.66 -6.51
CA ARG A 151 -15.01 0.77 -5.37
C ARG A 151 -15.18 -0.70 -5.74
N VAL A 152 -16.33 -1.05 -6.32
CA VAL A 152 -16.63 -2.42 -6.73
C VAL A 152 -15.67 -2.88 -7.83
N GLY A 153 -15.41 -2.04 -8.83
CA GLY A 153 -14.49 -2.32 -9.92
C GLY A 153 -13.06 -2.55 -9.44
N LEU A 154 -12.55 -1.69 -8.56
CA LEU A 154 -11.22 -1.86 -7.97
C LEU A 154 -11.13 -3.16 -7.17
N LEU A 155 -12.12 -3.44 -6.31
CA LEU A 155 -12.15 -4.69 -5.53
C LEU A 155 -12.25 -5.93 -6.42
N ALA A 156 -13.06 -5.89 -7.49
CA ALA A 156 -13.18 -6.98 -8.45
C ALA A 156 -11.85 -7.23 -9.19
N LEU A 157 -11.17 -6.16 -9.61
CA LEU A 157 -9.84 -6.26 -10.23
C LEU A 157 -8.82 -6.87 -9.27
N ALA A 158 -8.80 -6.44 -8.00
CA ALA A 158 -7.90 -7.00 -6.98
C ALA A 158 -8.26 -8.44 -6.57
N ALA A 159 -9.53 -8.83 -6.67
CA ALA A 159 -9.95 -10.21 -6.40
C ALA A 159 -9.53 -11.19 -7.51
N GLY A 160 -9.38 -10.72 -8.75
CA GLY A 160 -9.02 -11.55 -9.90
C GLY A 160 -7.80 -12.45 -9.66
N PRO A 161 -6.63 -11.90 -9.24
CA PRO A 161 -5.45 -12.69 -8.91
C PRO A 161 -5.68 -13.72 -7.79
N VAL A 162 -6.43 -13.36 -6.74
CA VAL A 162 -6.74 -14.23 -5.59
C VAL A 162 -7.58 -15.45 -5.97
N LEU A 163 -8.35 -15.35 -7.05
CA LEU A 163 -9.19 -16.44 -7.58
C LEU A 163 -8.42 -17.41 -8.50
N LYS A 164 -7.18 -17.08 -8.89
CA LYS A 164 -6.36 -17.96 -9.72
C LYS A 164 -5.78 -19.12 -8.90
N ARG A 165 -5.48 -20.24 -9.57
CA ARG A 165 -4.85 -21.41 -8.94
C ARG A 165 -3.43 -21.11 -8.41
N GLU A 166 -2.69 -20.24 -9.09
CA GLU A 166 -1.31 -19.86 -8.77
C GLU A 166 -1.25 -18.62 -7.86
N ARG A 167 -2.32 -18.34 -7.12
CA ARG A 167 -2.38 -17.20 -6.20
C ARG A 167 -1.26 -17.25 -5.16
N THR A 168 -0.73 -16.08 -4.87
CA THR A 168 0.25 -15.85 -3.81
C THR A 168 -0.43 -15.27 -2.58
N PHE A 169 0.23 -15.31 -1.43
CA PHE A 169 -0.26 -14.59 -0.25
C PHE A 169 -0.24 -13.07 -0.47
N THR A 170 0.63 -12.58 -1.35
CA THR A 170 0.73 -11.17 -1.71
C THR A 170 -0.52 -10.69 -2.45
N ASP A 171 -1.14 -11.53 -3.28
CA ASP A 171 -2.42 -11.21 -3.92
C ASP A 171 -3.53 -10.98 -2.87
N ALA A 172 -3.56 -11.81 -1.82
CA ALA A 172 -4.48 -11.63 -0.70
C ALA A 172 -4.16 -10.35 0.10
N GLY A 173 -2.88 -10.02 0.26
CA GLY A 173 -2.42 -8.77 0.85
C GLY A 173 -2.84 -7.53 0.06
N HIS A 174 -2.74 -7.55 -1.28
CA HIS A 174 -3.23 -6.47 -2.14
C HIS A 174 -4.73 -6.25 -1.98
N LEU A 175 -5.51 -7.33 -2.02
CA LEU A 175 -6.96 -7.25 -1.84
C LEU A 175 -7.33 -6.74 -0.44
N ALA A 176 -6.65 -7.22 0.61
CA ALA A 176 -6.87 -6.76 1.98
C ALA A 176 -6.54 -5.27 2.13
N ALA A 177 -5.40 -4.83 1.62
CA ALA A 177 -4.98 -3.43 1.69
C ALA A 177 -5.95 -2.50 0.95
N LEU A 178 -6.38 -2.89 -0.25
CA LEU A 178 -7.40 -2.15 -1.01
C LEU A 178 -8.72 -2.08 -0.25
N GLY A 179 -9.17 -3.20 0.34
CA GLY A 179 -10.37 -3.28 1.15
C GLY A 179 -10.32 -2.36 2.38
N ILE A 180 -9.18 -2.33 3.07
CA ILE A 180 -8.94 -1.38 4.18
C ILE A 180 -9.06 0.06 3.69
N GLY A 181 -8.43 0.39 2.55
CA GLY A 181 -8.55 1.70 1.92
C GLY A 181 -10.00 2.09 1.62
N VAL A 182 -10.77 1.19 1.01
CA VAL A 182 -12.21 1.40 0.75
C VAL A 182 -12.99 1.57 2.05
N GLY A 183 -12.65 0.81 3.11
CA GLY A 183 -13.23 0.98 4.44
C GLY A 183 -12.97 2.38 5.03
N LEU A 184 -11.74 2.88 4.92
CA LEU A 184 -11.39 4.25 5.32
C LEU A 184 -12.16 5.29 4.50
N SER A 185 -12.30 5.08 3.19
CA SER A 185 -13.12 5.91 2.31
C SER A 185 -14.58 5.99 2.76
N LEU A 186 -15.16 4.87 3.19
CA LEU A 186 -16.52 4.81 3.74
C LEU A 186 -16.63 5.52 5.10
N ALA A 187 -15.62 5.38 5.97
CA ALA A 187 -15.59 6.07 7.26
C ALA A 187 -15.51 7.60 7.08
N LEU A 188 -14.68 8.08 6.17
CA LEU A 188 -14.57 9.51 5.83
C LEU A 188 -15.89 10.06 5.27
N ASP A 189 -16.59 9.28 4.45
CA ASP A 189 -17.92 9.62 3.95
C ASP A 189 -18.94 9.79 5.08
N TYR A 190 -18.97 8.84 6.01
CA TYR A 190 -19.89 8.85 7.15
C TYR A 190 -19.64 10.07 8.06
N LEU A 191 -18.37 10.34 8.37
CA LEU A 191 -17.98 11.50 9.18
C LEU A 191 -18.26 12.84 8.50
N SER A 192 -18.23 12.87 7.16
CA SER A 192 -18.57 14.08 6.40
C SER A 192 -20.08 14.31 6.32
N GLY A 193 -20.88 13.24 6.23
CA GLY A 193 -22.35 13.32 6.23
C GLY A 193 -22.94 13.77 7.56
N THR A 194 -22.35 13.34 8.68
CA THR A 194 -22.80 13.73 10.03
C THR A 194 -22.57 15.21 10.36
N LYS A 195 -21.57 15.85 9.75
CA LYS A 195 -21.34 17.30 9.91
C LYS A 195 -22.45 18.18 9.32
N HIS A 196 -23.23 17.67 8.35
CA HIS A 196 -24.35 18.42 7.75
C HIS A 196 -25.67 18.28 8.51
N LEU A 197 -25.77 17.37 9.48
CA LEU A 197 -27.02 17.08 10.22
C LEU A 197 -27.18 17.89 11.53
N LYS A 198 -26.32 18.88 11.80
CA LYS A 198 -26.37 19.70 13.04
C LYS A 198 -26.93 21.11 12.87
N ILE A 199 -27.63 21.39 11.77
CA ILE A 199 -28.40 22.63 11.61
C ILE A 199 -29.83 22.23 11.23
N GLY A 200 -30.63 21.95 12.25
CA GLY A 200 -32.05 21.63 12.17
C GLY A 200 -32.70 21.96 13.49
#